data_AF-A0A378IDI4-F1
#
_entry.id   AF-A0A378IDI4-F1
#
_cell.length_a   1.000
_cell.length_b   1.000
_cell.length_c   1.000
_cell.angle_alpha   90.00
_cell.angle_beta   90.00
_cell.angle_gamma   90.00
#
_symmetry.space_group_name_H-M   'P 1'
#
loop_
_entity.id
_entity.type
_entity.pdbx_description
1 polymer ?
#
loop_
_entity_poly.entity_id
_entity_poly.type
_entity_poly.pdbx_seq_one_letter_code
_entity_poly.pdbx_strand_id
1 'polypeptide(L)'
;MSNIKKAVNYANFHYYSHPMRVVNLNKLQIPFSLLPLTKIRFKREGWAIQDKAENYEFDIRLSHGLPHALAAMEAIPAIDKAYSTHVFSYDSAIADFCKAFEITKEQFLEMVEIATLFHDTGRLGDGVDLWDKQSGDNCEHYFNSVYWADFQVKPSSERIKKLARIFGDAVRYKDNQARFMGEYGLAYDYIRQLINMADSLEVMRTRDKFHPARLPIARRVEPQVMVEHIIPELVIPHRQKIIDEGRLSLKGQVEYKVSDEGMTESYDDSNYKAKPGYDMQKLAASYIEKMKKYDAAVLHINQQNIDDVYQRVLQGIKAYIIDYKSHSGLQLVHNGFFSIRYHGKLGQQRAQFYQQIFESEKVSEKDKATALHALLTSKAGGQSLRDYVYRSFNQANRDVVIEQLANHVRSYGQWDAATYTRIADFANGITTNNPLERLEGRKQAQPSPL
;
A
#
# COMPACT_ATOMS: atom_id res chain seq x y z
N MET A 1 12.47 -2.47 10.98
CA MET A 1 11.89 -2.11 9.67
C MET A 1 11.79 -0.58 9.60
N SER A 2 12.19 0.09 8.51
CA SER A 2 12.01 1.55 8.37
C SER A 2 10.53 1.94 8.35
N ASN A 3 10.16 3.13 8.85
CA ASN A 3 8.75 3.53 8.95
C ASN A 3 8.06 3.64 7.58
N ILE A 4 8.79 4.02 6.52
CA ILE A 4 8.26 4.01 5.15
C ILE A 4 7.83 2.60 4.72
N LYS A 5 8.65 1.56 4.96
CA LYS A 5 8.28 0.16 4.67
C LYS A 5 7.01 -0.24 5.43
N LYS A 6 6.92 0.12 6.72
CA LYS A 6 5.73 -0.09 7.54
C LYS A 6 4.50 0.57 6.91
N ALA A 7 4.62 1.82 6.46
CA ALA A 7 3.55 2.59 5.84
C ALA A 7 3.10 1.99 4.52
N VAL A 8 4.04 1.58 3.66
CA VAL A 8 3.74 0.91 2.37
C VAL A 8 2.99 -0.40 2.61
N ASN A 9 3.45 -1.22 3.57
CA ASN A 9 2.78 -2.46 3.93
C ASN A 9 1.36 -2.22 4.44
N TYR A 10 1.21 -1.25 5.34
CA TYR A 10 -0.07 -0.88 5.90
C TYR A 10 -1.02 -0.36 4.80
N ALA A 11 -0.59 0.63 4.01
CA ALA A 11 -1.42 1.26 3.00
C ALA A 11 -1.84 0.27 1.89
N ASN A 12 -0.92 -0.61 1.48
CA ASN A 12 -1.26 -1.64 0.51
C ASN A 12 -2.27 -2.65 1.07
N PHE A 13 -2.01 -3.20 2.26
CA PHE A 13 -2.87 -4.21 2.86
C PHE A 13 -4.28 -3.67 3.11
N HIS A 14 -4.39 -2.47 3.71
CA HIS A 14 -5.67 -1.90 4.11
C HIS A 14 -6.45 -1.24 2.97
N TYR A 15 -5.77 -0.75 1.92
CA TYR A 15 -6.42 0.08 0.91
C TYR A 15 -6.12 -0.36 -0.53
N TYR A 16 -4.87 -0.28 -0.99
CA TYR A 16 -4.58 -0.40 -2.43
C TYR A 16 -4.76 -1.81 -3.00
N SER A 17 -4.62 -2.85 -2.18
CA SER A 17 -4.90 -4.25 -2.54
C SER A 17 -6.39 -4.59 -2.56
N HIS A 18 -7.28 -3.65 -2.20
CA HIS A 18 -8.72 -3.87 -2.25
C HIS A 18 -9.26 -3.54 -3.65
N PRO A 19 -10.24 -4.30 -4.16
CA PRO A 19 -10.96 -3.92 -5.37
C PRO A 19 -11.69 -2.58 -5.19
N MET A 20 -11.91 -1.87 -6.29
CA MET A 20 -12.81 -0.71 -6.29
C MET A 20 -14.26 -1.18 -6.19
N ARG A 21 -15.09 -0.39 -5.51
CA ARG A 21 -16.49 -0.73 -5.18
C ARG A 21 -17.51 0.13 -5.92
N VAL A 22 -17.06 1.19 -6.60
CA VAL A 22 -17.89 2.14 -7.34
C VAL A 22 -17.42 2.17 -8.79
N VAL A 23 -18.35 1.97 -9.71
CA VAL A 23 -18.12 2.16 -11.15
C VAL A 23 -18.77 3.47 -11.57
N ASN A 24 -18.03 4.27 -12.35
CA ASN A 24 -18.53 5.48 -12.95
C ASN A 24 -18.99 5.18 -14.38
N LEU A 25 -20.30 5.18 -14.61
CA LEU A 25 -20.87 5.23 -15.96
C LEU A 25 -21.34 6.67 -16.21
N ASN A 26 -20.55 7.46 -16.96
CA ASN A 26 -20.94 8.79 -17.43
C ASN A 26 -21.68 9.65 -16.38
N LYS A 27 -21.13 9.78 -15.15
CA LYS A 27 -21.66 10.53 -13.99
C LYS A 27 -22.66 9.80 -13.09
N LEU A 28 -23.03 8.56 -13.38
CA LEU A 28 -23.80 7.72 -12.48
C LEU A 28 -22.85 6.82 -11.66
N GLN A 29 -22.90 6.97 -10.34
CA GLN A 29 -22.25 6.04 -9.43
C GLN A 29 -23.16 4.84 -9.24
N ILE A 30 -22.77 3.68 -9.79
CA ILE A 30 -23.46 2.44 -9.49
C ILE A 30 -22.61 1.65 -8.48
N PRO A 31 -23.14 1.35 -7.27
CA PRO A 31 -22.42 0.62 -6.24
C PRO A 31 -22.38 -0.89 -6.54
N PHE A 32 -21.91 -1.26 -7.73
CA PHE A 32 -21.51 -2.62 -8.03
C PHE A 32 -19.99 -2.68 -8.15
N SER A 33 -19.40 -3.68 -7.49
CA SER A 33 -18.00 -4.03 -7.70
C SER A 33 -17.86 -4.64 -9.09
N LEU A 34 -17.59 -3.81 -10.10
CA LEU A 34 -17.43 -4.28 -11.49
C LEU A 34 -16.01 -4.04 -12.03
N LEU A 35 -15.13 -3.41 -11.27
CA LEU A 35 -13.73 -3.23 -11.65
C LEU A 35 -12.87 -4.18 -10.83
N PRO A 36 -12.63 -5.41 -11.32
CA PRO A 36 -11.65 -6.28 -10.71
C PRO A 36 -10.28 -5.61 -10.78
N LEU A 37 -9.43 -5.95 -9.82
CA LEU A 37 -8.02 -5.56 -9.87
C LEU A 37 -7.41 -6.06 -11.18
N THR A 38 -6.51 -5.26 -11.75
CA THR A 38 -5.75 -5.65 -12.93
C THR A 38 -4.67 -6.63 -12.53
N LYS A 39 -4.70 -7.80 -13.15
CA LYS A 39 -3.67 -8.81 -12.99
C LYS A 39 -2.43 -8.43 -13.81
N ILE A 40 -1.29 -8.30 -13.14
CA ILE A 40 0.02 -8.15 -13.77
C ILE A 40 0.85 -9.42 -13.54
N ARG A 41 1.59 -9.82 -14.57
CA ARG A 41 2.43 -11.02 -14.54
C ARG A 41 3.83 -10.65 -14.97
N PHE A 42 4.78 -10.94 -14.10
CA PHE A 42 6.18 -10.88 -14.44
C PHE A 42 6.69 -12.27 -14.74
N LYS A 43 7.29 -12.42 -15.92
CA LYS A 43 7.98 -13.63 -16.33
C LYS A 43 9.34 -13.20 -16.83
N ARG A 44 10.40 -13.61 -16.13
CA ARG A 44 11.77 -13.34 -16.59
C ARG A 44 12.12 -14.28 -17.74
N GLU A 45 11.84 -13.88 -18.97
CA GLU A 45 12.25 -14.64 -20.16
C GLU A 45 13.75 -14.43 -20.43
N GLY A 46 14.50 -15.53 -20.54
CA GLY A 46 15.96 -15.53 -20.75
C GLY A 46 16.75 -16.52 -19.88
N TRP A 47 16.12 -17.19 -18.91
CA TRP A 47 16.75 -18.26 -18.13
C TRP A 47 16.02 -19.58 -18.44
N ALA A 48 16.46 -20.23 -19.52
CA ALA A 48 15.95 -21.53 -20.00
C ALA A 48 16.43 -22.72 -19.13
N ILE A 49 16.68 -22.51 -17.84
CA ILE A 49 17.04 -23.58 -16.91
C ILE A 49 16.06 -23.53 -15.74
N GLN A 50 15.21 -24.55 -15.71
CA GLN A 50 14.30 -24.91 -14.63
C GLN A 50 15.06 -24.90 -13.30
N ASP A 51 14.66 -23.98 -12.40
CA ASP A 51 14.89 -23.92 -10.93
C ASP A 51 14.86 -22.47 -10.40
N LYS A 52 15.00 -21.44 -11.27
CA LYS A 52 15.03 -20.01 -10.87
C LYS A 52 14.11 -19.08 -11.67
N ALA A 53 13.14 -19.62 -12.40
CA ALA A 53 12.17 -18.80 -13.12
C ALA A 53 11.25 -18.09 -12.11
N GLU A 54 11.52 -16.82 -11.85
CA GLU A 54 10.66 -15.94 -11.06
C GLU A 54 9.36 -15.66 -11.83
N ASN A 55 8.28 -16.34 -11.42
CA ASN A 55 6.93 -16.15 -11.93
C ASN A 55 6.04 -15.51 -10.85
N TYR A 56 5.97 -14.18 -10.86
CA TYR A 56 5.16 -13.44 -9.89
C TYR A 56 3.88 -12.93 -10.52
N GLU A 57 2.78 -13.02 -9.78
CA GLU A 57 1.46 -12.52 -10.17
C GLU A 57 0.93 -11.60 -9.07
N PHE A 58 0.45 -10.42 -9.46
CA PHE A 58 -0.14 -9.44 -8.57
C PHE A 58 -1.45 -8.92 -9.13
N ASP A 59 -2.37 -8.60 -8.24
CA ASP A 59 -3.63 -7.94 -8.55
C ASP A 59 -3.54 -6.48 -8.07
N ILE A 60 -3.54 -5.52 -8.99
CA ILE A 60 -3.27 -4.10 -8.70
C ILE A 60 -4.35 -3.16 -9.26
N ARG A 61 -4.47 -1.96 -8.67
CA ARG A 61 -5.18 -0.83 -9.27
C ARG A 61 -4.21 -0.08 -10.21
N LEU A 62 -4.54 0.06 -11.49
CA LEU A 62 -3.64 0.69 -12.46
C LEU A 62 -3.58 2.21 -12.34
N SER A 63 -4.73 2.88 -12.20
CA SER A 63 -4.78 4.35 -12.22
C SER A 63 -4.43 4.95 -10.86
N HIS A 64 -5.21 4.66 -9.83
CA HIS A 64 -5.04 5.18 -8.46
C HIS A 64 -4.71 4.04 -7.48
N GLY A 65 -3.66 3.29 -7.82
CA GLY A 65 -3.15 2.20 -7.00
C GLY A 65 -1.81 2.48 -6.36
N LEU A 66 -1.27 1.44 -5.72
CA LEU A 66 0.04 1.48 -5.11
C LEU A 66 1.17 1.93 -6.08
N PRO A 67 1.21 1.56 -7.38
CA PRO A 67 2.25 2.05 -8.28
C PRO A 67 2.29 3.58 -8.40
N HIS A 68 1.12 4.21 -8.50
CA HIS A 68 0.96 5.68 -8.53
C HIS A 68 1.37 6.29 -7.20
N ALA A 69 0.77 5.82 -6.10
CA ALA A 69 1.04 6.36 -4.78
C ALA A 69 2.52 6.26 -4.37
N LEU A 70 3.20 5.15 -4.70
CA LEU A 70 4.63 5.00 -4.47
C LEU A 70 5.45 5.95 -5.33
N ALA A 71 5.09 6.12 -6.61
CA ALA A 71 5.84 7.01 -7.49
C ALA A 71 5.72 8.49 -7.06
N ALA A 72 4.53 8.90 -6.60
CA ALA A 72 4.30 10.21 -5.98
C ALA A 72 5.12 10.36 -4.68
N MET A 73 5.03 9.39 -3.76
CA MET A 73 5.82 9.38 -2.53
C MET A 73 7.33 9.52 -2.81
N GLU A 74 7.85 8.72 -3.75
CA GLU A 74 9.27 8.74 -4.14
C GLU A 74 9.72 10.03 -4.84
N ALA A 75 8.79 10.88 -5.28
CA ALA A 75 9.12 12.18 -5.88
C ALA A 75 9.38 13.26 -4.81
N ILE A 76 8.94 13.06 -3.57
CA ILE A 76 9.03 14.05 -2.48
C ILE A 76 10.45 14.56 -2.25
N PRO A 77 11.52 13.73 -2.20
CA PRO A 77 12.87 14.25 -1.99
C PRO A 77 13.34 15.21 -3.10
N ALA A 78 12.98 14.94 -4.36
CA ALA A 78 13.31 15.82 -5.48
C ALA A 78 12.49 17.13 -5.43
N ILE A 79 11.22 17.04 -5.02
CA ILE A 79 10.35 18.19 -4.82
C ILE A 79 10.86 19.06 -3.66
N ASP A 80 11.20 18.47 -2.51
CA ASP A 80 11.78 19.18 -1.35
C ASP A 80 13.04 19.95 -1.76
N LYS A 81 13.94 19.30 -2.50
CA LYS A 81 15.14 19.96 -3.04
C LYS A 81 14.80 21.17 -3.91
N ALA A 82 13.83 21.05 -4.81
CA ALA A 82 13.40 22.16 -5.67
C ALA A 82 12.80 23.31 -4.85
N TYR A 83 11.98 23.01 -3.85
CA TYR A 83 11.42 24.01 -2.94
C TYR A 83 12.50 24.69 -2.09
N SER A 84 13.41 23.94 -1.50
CA SER A 84 14.54 24.47 -0.71
C SER A 84 15.46 25.37 -1.54
N THR A 85 15.68 25.03 -2.81
CA THR A 85 16.57 25.80 -3.69
C THR A 85 15.92 27.10 -4.19
N HIS A 86 14.63 27.05 -4.56
CA HIS A 86 14.02 28.14 -5.34
C HIS A 86 12.91 28.91 -4.60
N VAL A 87 12.42 28.44 -3.46
CA VAL A 87 11.32 29.09 -2.72
C VAL A 87 11.86 29.75 -1.45
N PHE A 88 11.98 31.08 -1.49
CA PHE A 88 12.67 31.93 -0.50
C PHE A 88 12.30 31.70 0.99
N SER A 89 11.10 31.22 1.31
CA SER A 89 10.63 31.01 2.69
C SER A 89 10.40 29.56 3.08
N TYR A 90 10.77 28.61 2.22
CA TYR A 90 10.47 27.21 2.45
C TYR A 90 11.23 26.65 3.65
N ASP A 91 12.57 26.71 3.65
CA ASP A 91 13.38 26.09 4.71
C ASP A 91 13.13 26.70 6.09
N SER A 92 12.91 28.01 6.19
CA SER A 92 12.59 28.66 7.46
C SER A 92 11.23 28.21 8.00
N ALA A 93 10.20 28.11 7.14
CA ALA A 93 8.88 27.62 7.54
C ALA A 93 8.93 26.15 8.01
N ILE A 94 9.70 25.30 7.31
CA ILE A 94 9.89 23.90 7.72
C ILE A 94 10.66 23.80 9.04
N ALA A 95 11.70 24.60 9.24
CA ALA A 95 12.46 24.64 10.49
C ALA A 95 11.58 25.07 11.68
N ASP A 96 10.75 26.10 11.50
CA ASP A 96 9.80 26.56 12.52
C ASP A 96 8.75 25.50 12.85
N PHE A 97 8.21 24.80 11.83
CA PHE A 97 7.31 23.67 12.03
C PHE A 97 7.98 22.55 12.83
N CYS A 98 9.18 22.13 12.42
CA CYS A 98 9.93 21.07 13.08
C CYS A 98 10.19 21.41 14.55
N LYS A 99 10.60 22.65 14.84
CA LYS A 99 10.81 23.15 16.20
C LYS A 99 9.52 23.15 17.03
N ALA A 100 8.39 23.58 16.46
CA ALA A 100 7.13 23.65 17.17
C ALA A 100 6.60 22.28 17.62
N PHE A 101 6.95 21.23 16.87
CA PHE A 101 6.49 19.86 17.12
C PHE A 101 7.57 18.92 17.67
N GLU A 102 8.80 19.42 17.88
CA GLU A 102 9.95 18.65 18.37
C GLU A 102 10.25 17.43 17.50
N ILE A 103 10.21 17.63 16.19
CA ILE A 103 10.59 16.63 15.18
C ILE A 103 11.77 17.13 14.36
N THR A 104 12.51 16.22 13.73
CA THR A 104 13.60 16.58 12.82
C THR A 104 13.08 16.86 11.41
N LYS A 105 13.90 17.50 10.54
CA LYS A 105 13.55 17.68 9.12
C LYS A 105 13.39 16.33 8.41
N GLU A 106 14.18 15.33 8.78
CA GLU A 106 14.08 13.97 8.23
C GLU A 106 12.75 13.32 8.61
N GLN A 107 12.32 13.44 9.87
CA GLN A 107 11.00 12.96 10.31
C GLN A 107 9.87 13.72 9.60
N PHE A 108 10.00 15.03 9.44
CA PHE A 108 9.04 15.83 8.68
C PHE A 108 8.89 15.32 7.24
N LEU A 109 10.02 15.13 6.53
CA LEU A 109 9.99 14.64 5.16
C LEU A 109 9.46 13.21 5.06
N GLU A 110 9.84 12.32 5.99
CA GLU A 110 9.28 10.98 6.09
C GLU A 110 7.74 11.01 6.27
N MET A 111 7.23 11.94 7.09
CA MET A 111 5.78 12.12 7.25
C MET A 111 5.11 12.68 6.00
N VAL A 112 5.76 13.58 5.24
CA VAL A 112 5.24 14.06 3.95
C VAL A 112 5.19 12.93 2.92
N GLU A 113 6.23 12.10 2.84
CA GLU A 113 6.26 10.90 2.01
C GLU A 113 5.09 9.96 2.36
N ILE A 114 4.90 9.65 3.63
CA ILE A 114 3.80 8.80 4.09
C ILE A 114 2.45 9.44 3.80
N ALA A 115 2.26 10.73 4.05
CA ALA A 115 1.00 11.40 3.72
C ALA A 115 0.70 11.36 2.21
N THR A 116 1.73 11.52 1.39
CA THR A 116 1.64 11.36 -0.06
C THR A 116 1.27 9.94 -0.45
N LEU A 117 1.82 8.90 0.20
CA LEU A 117 1.37 7.52 -0.02
C LEU A 117 -0.12 7.32 0.27
N PHE A 118 -0.71 8.11 1.18
CA PHE A 118 -2.10 7.96 1.60
C PHE A 118 -3.12 8.74 0.77
N HIS A 119 -2.69 9.60 -0.16
CA HIS A 119 -3.57 10.59 -0.81
C HIS A 119 -4.77 9.98 -1.57
N ASP A 120 -4.64 8.74 -2.06
CA ASP A 120 -5.68 8.03 -2.81
C ASP A 120 -6.28 6.81 -2.06
N THR A 121 -5.95 6.63 -0.77
CA THR A 121 -6.38 5.45 0.00
C THR A 121 -7.90 5.38 0.21
N GLY A 122 -8.59 6.51 0.18
CA GLY A 122 -10.04 6.60 0.28
C GLY A 122 -10.77 6.19 -1.01
N ARG A 123 -10.08 6.10 -2.15
CA ARG A 123 -10.74 5.93 -3.45
C ARG A 123 -11.46 4.59 -3.56
N LEU A 124 -12.74 4.69 -3.92
CA LEU A 124 -13.61 3.54 -4.22
C LEU A 124 -13.90 3.37 -5.71
N GLY A 125 -13.42 4.29 -6.57
CA GLY A 125 -13.52 4.24 -8.03
C GLY A 125 -12.56 5.23 -8.69
N ASP A 126 -12.35 5.09 -10.01
CA ASP A 126 -11.46 5.96 -10.81
C ASP A 126 -12.16 7.20 -11.41
N GLY A 127 -13.38 7.51 -10.93
CA GLY A 127 -14.19 8.63 -11.40
C GLY A 127 -13.82 9.99 -10.80
N VAL A 128 -14.83 10.85 -10.62
CA VAL A 128 -14.67 12.15 -9.94
C VAL A 128 -14.04 11.93 -8.58
N ASP A 129 -13.02 12.72 -8.26
CA ASP A 129 -12.36 12.64 -6.96
C ASP A 129 -13.28 13.19 -5.86
N LEU A 130 -13.83 12.28 -5.06
CA LEU A 130 -14.75 12.59 -3.96
C LEU A 130 -14.27 11.99 -2.63
N TRP A 131 -13.05 11.44 -2.62
CA TRP A 131 -12.58 10.58 -1.53
C TRP A 131 -11.45 11.19 -0.70
N ASP A 132 -11.09 12.45 -0.94
CA ASP A 132 -10.05 13.15 -0.20
C ASP A 132 -10.31 13.14 1.31
N LYS A 133 -11.58 13.25 1.72
CA LYS A 133 -11.96 13.13 3.14
C LYS A 133 -11.53 11.80 3.73
N GLN A 134 -11.89 10.70 3.09
CA GLN A 134 -11.56 9.36 3.55
C GLN A 134 -10.04 9.12 3.50
N SER A 135 -9.36 9.59 2.45
CA SER A 135 -7.88 9.52 2.37
C SER A 135 -7.22 10.26 3.54
N GLY A 136 -7.72 11.45 3.89
CA GLY A 136 -7.24 12.23 5.03
C GLY A 136 -7.50 11.54 6.36
N ASP A 137 -8.70 10.98 6.55
CA ASP A 137 -9.08 10.23 7.76
C ASP A 137 -8.17 8.98 7.94
N ASN A 138 -7.86 8.27 6.84
CA ASN A 138 -6.95 7.12 6.84
C ASN A 138 -5.50 7.53 7.22
N CYS A 139 -5.03 8.64 6.66
CA CYS A 139 -3.70 9.19 6.93
C CYS A 139 -3.56 9.61 8.40
N GLU A 140 -4.55 10.35 8.92
CA GLU A 140 -4.60 10.75 10.34
C GLU A 140 -4.61 9.53 11.26
N HIS A 141 -5.40 8.50 10.95
CA HIS A 141 -5.44 7.27 11.73
C HIS A 141 -4.07 6.57 11.76
N TYR A 142 -3.40 6.45 10.61
CA TYR A 142 -2.08 5.82 10.54
C TYR A 142 -1.05 6.54 11.42
N PHE A 143 -0.99 7.87 11.35
CA PHE A 143 -0.07 8.63 12.20
C PHE A 143 -0.42 8.49 13.68
N ASN A 144 -1.70 8.54 14.04
CA ASN A 144 -2.13 8.42 15.44
C ASN A 144 -1.89 7.04 16.05
N SER A 145 -2.06 5.97 15.27
CA SER A 145 -2.13 4.60 15.82
C SER A 145 -0.95 3.70 15.46
N VAL A 146 -0.18 4.03 14.41
CA VAL A 146 0.81 3.09 13.85
C VAL A 146 2.20 3.70 13.76
N TYR A 147 2.33 4.94 13.27
CA TYR A 147 3.63 5.56 13.02
C TYR A 147 4.47 5.70 14.29
N TRP A 148 3.90 6.26 15.36
CA TRP A 148 4.63 6.53 16.62
C TRP A 148 4.81 5.32 17.54
N ALA A 149 4.35 4.13 17.16
CA ALA A 149 4.33 2.96 18.04
C ALA A 149 5.73 2.50 18.46
N ASP A 150 6.71 2.63 17.54
CA ASP A 150 8.06 2.07 17.70
C ASP A 150 9.11 3.14 18.06
N PHE A 151 8.70 4.41 18.21
CA PHE A 151 9.61 5.51 18.54
C PHE A 151 9.91 5.52 20.04
N GLN A 152 11.21 5.45 20.38
CA GLN A 152 11.69 5.57 21.77
C GLN A 152 11.43 6.97 22.34
N VAL A 153 11.67 8.00 21.52
CA VAL A 153 11.38 9.40 21.85
C VAL A 153 10.32 9.87 20.88
N LYS A 154 9.19 10.32 21.41
CA LYS A 154 8.06 10.81 20.64
C LYS A 154 7.50 12.09 21.26
N PRO A 155 6.86 12.96 20.47
CA PRO A 155 6.19 14.14 21.01
C PRO A 155 5.12 13.75 22.04
N SER A 156 4.63 14.74 22.79
CA SER A 156 3.49 14.52 23.68
C SER A 156 2.28 13.98 22.90
N SER A 157 1.41 13.21 23.58
CA SER A 157 0.23 12.61 22.94
C SER A 157 -0.67 13.65 22.27
N GLU A 158 -0.76 14.86 22.83
CA GLU A 158 -1.51 15.96 22.25
C GLU A 158 -0.86 16.52 20.98
N ARG A 159 0.47 16.67 20.98
CA ARG A 159 1.23 17.07 19.78
C ARG A 159 1.14 16.03 18.68
N ILE A 160 1.19 14.73 19.02
CA ILE A 160 1.00 13.63 18.07
C ILE A 160 -0.36 13.75 17.38
N LYS A 161 -1.43 13.93 18.15
CA LYS A 161 -2.79 14.10 17.60
C LYS A 161 -2.88 15.31 16.67
N LYS A 162 -2.30 16.44 17.09
CA LYS A 162 -2.28 17.65 16.28
C LYS A 162 -1.49 17.47 14.98
N LEU A 163 -0.30 16.85 15.04
CA LEU A 163 0.49 16.50 13.86
C LEU A 163 -0.29 15.60 12.91
N ALA A 164 -0.85 14.50 13.43
CA ALA A 164 -1.63 13.55 12.65
C ALA A 164 -2.80 14.23 11.93
N ARG A 165 -3.51 15.13 12.61
CA ARG A 165 -4.59 15.94 12.03
C ARG A 165 -4.08 16.88 10.94
N ILE A 166 -2.98 17.60 11.15
CA ILE A 166 -2.43 18.51 10.13
C ILE A 166 -2.10 17.75 8.83
N PHE A 167 -1.45 16.60 8.93
CA PHE A 167 -1.13 15.78 7.75
C PHE A 167 -2.37 15.15 7.13
N GLY A 168 -3.32 14.67 7.93
CA GLY A 168 -4.62 14.19 7.44
C GLY A 168 -5.39 15.27 6.69
N ASP A 169 -5.39 16.50 7.20
CA ASP A 169 -6.03 17.65 6.59
C ASP A 169 -5.31 18.13 5.32
N ALA A 170 -3.98 18.01 5.29
CA ALA A 170 -3.19 18.31 4.10
C ALA A 170 -3.52 17.37 2.94
N VAL A 171 -3.77 16.09 3.25
CA VAL A 171 -4.32 15.13 2.28
C VAL A 171 -5.76 15.49 1.92
N ARG A 172 -6.63 15.72 2.92
CA ARG A 172 -8.06 16.01 2.73
C ARG A 172 -8.33 17.24 1.88
N TYR A 173 -7.48 18.25 2.00
CA TYR A 173 -7.63 19.53 1.33
C TYR A 173 -6.50 19.78 0.34
N LYS A 174 -5.86 18.73 -0.19
CA LYS A 174 -4.73 18.85 -1.13
C LYS A 174 -5.05 19.81 -2.27
N ASP A 175 -6.28 19.79 -2.80
CA ASP A 175 -6.77 20.64 -3.90
C ASP A 175 -7.54 21.89 -3.43
N ASN A 176 -7.77 22.06 -2.12
CA ASN A 176 -8.48 23.20 -1.55
C ASN A 176 -7.58 24.02 -0.61
N GLN A 177 -6.64 24.75 -1.22
CA GLN A 177 -5.68 25.61 -0.52
C GLN A 177 -6.36 26.59 0.44
N ALA A 178 -7.44 27.25 0.01
CA ALA A 178 -8.12 28.26 0.82
C ALA A 178 -8.65 27.68 2.14
N ARG A 179 -9.23 26.48 2.09
CA ARG A 179 -9.72 25.79 3.29
C ARG A 179 -8.59 25.39 4.22
N PHE A 180 -7.51 24.80 3.69
CA PHE A 180 -6.36 24.41 4.50
C PHE A 180 -5.68 25.61 5.16
N MET A 181 -5.44 26.67 4.39
CA MET A 181 -4.82 27.90 4.89
C MET A 181 -5.70 28.64 5.90
N GLY A 182 -7.03 28.58 5.77
CA GLY A 182 -7.95 29.15 6.76
C GLY A 182 -7.85 28.48 8.13
N GLU A 183 -7.42 27.22 8.19
CA GLU A 183 -7.29 26.44 9.43
C GLU A 183 -5.88 26.52 10.03
N TYR A 184 -4.83 26.49 9.20
CA TYR A 184 -3.44 26.37 9.66
C TYR A 184 -2.53 27.54 9.31
N GLY A 185 -2.89 28.37 8.33
CA GLY A 185 -2.07 29.48 7.84
C GLY A 185 -1.00 29.09 6.83
N LEU A 186 -0.25 30.09 6.36
CA LEU A 186 0.69 29.97 5.24
C LEU A 186 1.89 29.04 5.52
N ALA A 187 2.44 29.06 6.74
CA ALA A 187 3.62 28.29 7.10
C ALA A 187 3.40 26.77 6.97
N TYR A 188 2.17 26.31 7.18
CA TYR A 188 1.78 24.89 7.11
C TYR A 188 1.41 24.46 5.69
N ASP A 189 1.10 25.41 4.80
CA ASP A 189 0.65 25.12 3.42
C ASP A 189 1.70 24.39 2.59
N TYR A 190 2.98 24.45 2.98
CA TYR A 190 4.03 23.68 2.31
C TYR A 190 3.80 22.17 2.40
N ILE A 191 3.23 21.64 3.49
CA ILE A 191 2.89 20.20 3.59
C ILE A 191 1.90 19.82 2.49
N ARG A 192 0.82 20.60 2.36
CA ARG A 192 -0.20 20.41 1.33
C ARG A 192 0.40 20.56 -0.08
N GLN A 193 1.23 21.58 -0.29
CA GLN A 193 1.87 21.83 -1.58
C GLN A 193 2.77 20.67 -2.00
N LEU A 194 3.59 20.11 -1.11
CA LEU A 194 4.45 18.96 -1.42
C LEU A 194 3.62 17.74 -1.86
N ILE A 195 2.55 17.42 -1.12
CA ILE A 195 1.63 16.31 -1.45
C ILE A 195 0.95 16.57 -2.80
N ASN A 196 0.37 17.76 -3.00
CA ASN A 196 -0.31 18.12 -4.24
C ASN A 196 0.66 18.13 -5.43
N MET A 197 1.88 18.62 -5.24
CA MET A 197 2.92 18.64 -6.26
C MET A 197 3.27 17.23 -6.73
N ALA A 198 3.45 16.29 -5.79
CA ALA A 198 3.75 14.90 -6.11
C ALA A 198 2.63 14.21 -6.90
N ASP A 199 1.38 14.36 -6.47
CA ASP A 199 0.21 13.82 -7.17
C ASP A 199 0.05 14.48 -8.56
N SER A 200 0.21 15.80 -8.64
CA SER A 200 0.13 16.56 -9.89
C SER A 200 1.20 16.19 -10.91
N LEU A 201 2.45 15.95 -10.50
CA LEU A 201 3.52 15.48 -11.41
C LEU A 201 3.13 14.15 -12.04
N GLU A 202 2.55 13.28 -11.25
CA GLU A 202 2.15 11.94 -11.63
C GLU A 202 0.98 11.95 -12.65
N VAL A 203 0.12 12.99 -12.67
CA VAL A 203 -0.93 13.18 -13.68
C VAL A 203 -0.38 13.19 -15.11
N MET A 204 0.90 13.54 -15.31
CA MET A 204 1.54 13.48 -16.63
C MET A 204 1.38 12.11 -17.32
N ARG A 205 1.36 11.02 -16.55
CA ARG A 205 1.23 9.65 -17.09
C ARG A 205 -0.07 9.44 -17.88
N THR A 206 -1.12 10.21 -17.58
CA THR A 206 -2.48 10.04 -18.12
C THR A 206 -2.96 11.23 -18.95
N ARG A 207 -2.06 12.12 -19.40
CA ARG A 207 -2.42 13.29 -20.21
C ARG A 207 -1.65 13.30 -21.52
N ASP A 208 -2.27 13.78 -22.59
CA ASP A 208 -1.53 14.07 -23.83
C ASP A 208 -0.57 15.23 -23.63
N LYS A 209 -1.06 16.29 -22.98
CA LYS A 209 -0.33 17.51 -22.67
C LYS A 209 -0.33 17.73 -21.17
N PHE A 210 0.87 17.86 -20.61
CA PHE A 210 1.11 18.21 -19.23
C PHE A 210 1.54 19.67 -19.16
N HIS A 211 0.91 20.44 -18.27
CA HIS A 211 1.14 21.88 -18.15
C HIS A 211 1.81 22.20 -16.80
N PRO A 212 3.15 22.37 -16.76
CA PRO A 212 3.86 22.66 -15.51
C PRO A 212 3.37 23.93 -14.80
N ALA A 213 2.74 24.87 -15.51
CA ALA A 213 2.13 26.07 -14.92
C ALA A 213 1.00 25.75 -13.92
N ARG A 214 0.46 24.53 -13.91
CA ARG A 214 -0.55 24.08 -12.94
C ARG A 214 0.05 23.50 -11.65
N LEU A 215 1.37 23.31 -11.61
CA LEU A 215 2.05 22.79 -10.43
C LEU A 215 2.06 23.83 -9.31
N PRO A 216 1.90 23.45 -8.02
CA PRO A 216 1.90 24.40 -6.91
C PRO A 216 3.13 25.32 -6.86
N ILE A 217 4.32 24.80 -7.20
CA ILE A 217 5.57 25.56 -7.20
C ILE A 217 5.58 26.69 -8.23
N ALA A 218 4.82 26.58 -9.33
CA ALA A 218 4.80 27.60 -10.39
C ALA A 218 4.22 28.95 -9.92
N ARG A 219 3.52 28.97 -8.78
CA ARG A 219 3.02 30.21 -8.13
C ARG A 219 4.00 30.80 -7.13
N ARG A 220 5.18 30.18 -6.97
CA ARG A 220 6.16 30.50 -5.92
C ARG A 220 7.53 30.89 -6.48
N VAL A 221 7.73 30.71 -7.78
CA VAL A 221 9.00 30.97 -8.46
C VAL A 221 8.73 31.75 -9.74
N GLU A 222 9.73 32.50 -10.19
CA GLU A 222 9.66 33.23 -11.45
C GLU A 222 9.53 32.28 -12.66
N PRO A 223 8.88 32.72 -13.76
CA PRO A 223 8.75 31.91 -14.96
C PRO A 223 10.08 31.40 -15.54
N GLN A 224 11.15 32.21 -15.44
CA GLN A 224 12.49 31.81 -15.86
C GLN A 224 13.01 30.61 -15.04
N VAL A 225 12.79 30.60 -13.72
CA VAL A 225 13.17 29.47 -12.85
C VAL A 225 12.41 28.20 -13.24
N MET A 226 11.15 28.32 -13.68
CA MET A 226 10.41 27.17 -14.20
C MET A 226 11.07 26.58 -15.44
N VAL A 227 11.46 27.42 -16.39
CA VAL A 227 12.05 26.99 -17.68
C VAL A 227 13.46 26.46 -17.51
N GLU A 228 14.30 27.15 -16.74
CA GLU A 228 15.73 26.83 -16.61
C GLU A 228 16.01 25.71 -15.60
N HIS A 229 15.18 25.56 -14.56
CA HIS A 229 15.46 24.63 -13.45
C HIS A 229 14.33 23.62 -13.20
N ILE A 230 13.11 24.08 -12.91
CA ILE A 230 12.05 23.16 -12.45
C ILE A 230 11.66 22.15 -13.53
N ILE A 231 11.45 22.59 -14.77
CA ILE A 231 11.07 21.68 -15.85
C ILE A 231 12.23 20.70 -16.15
N PRO A 232 13.46 21.15 -16.44
CA PRO A 232 14.55 20.25 -16.79
C PRO A 232 15.02 19.33 -15.66
N GLU A 233 14.99 19.79 -14.40
CA GLU A 233 15.58 19.05 -13.28
C GLU A 233 14.56 18.22 -12.48
N LEU A 234 13.26 18.54 -12.56
CA LEU A 234 12.20 17.83 -11.83
C LEU A 234 11.16 17.20 -12.77
N VAL A 235 10.57 17.98 -13.69
CA VAL A 235 9.46 17.50 -14.54
C VAL A 235 9.93 16.48 -15.57
N ILE A 236 11.01 16.77 -16.32
CA ILE A 236 11.54 15.87 -17.36
C ILE A 236 12.08 14.56 -16.77
N PRO A 237 12.87 14.55 -15.67
CA PRO A 237 13.33 13.30 -15.06
C PRO A 237 12.16 12.47 -14.51
N HIS A 238 11.13 13.10 -13.94
CA HIS A 238 9.94 12.39 -13.50
C HIS A 238 9.18 11.75 -14.67
N ARG A 239 9.06 12.44 -15.82
CA ARG A 239 8.52 11.85 -17.05
C ARG A 239 9.29 10.61 -17.47
N GLN A 240 10.63 10.70 -17.47
CA GLN A 240 11.47 9.58 -17.88
C GLN A 240 11.26 8.37 -16.95
N LYS A 241 11.15 8.62 -15.64
CA LYS A 241 10.79 7.57 -14.67
C LYS A 241 9.44 6.92 -15.00
N ILE A 242 8.39 7.68 -15.32
CA ILE A 242 7.09 7.13 -15.74
C ILE A 242 7.23 6.21 -16.96
N ILE A 243 8.04 6.60 -17.94
CA ILE A 243 8.32 5.81 -19.16
C ILE A 243 9.07 4.53 -18.85
N ASP A 244 10.12 4.62 -18.02
CA ASP A 244 10.96 3.48 -17.64
C ASP A 244 10.18 2.45 -16.82
N GLU A 245 9.21 2.91 -16.04
CA GLU A 245 8.28 2.07 -15.28
C GLU A 245 7.11 1.55 -16.13
N GLY A 246 7.02 1.91 -17.42
CA GLY A 246 5.96 1.44 -18.33
C GLY A 246 4.57 2.02 -18.04
N ARG A 247 4.48 3.15 -17.35
CA ARG A 247 3.24 3.75 -16.83
C ARG A 247 2.64 4.84 -17.72
N LEU A 248 3.32 5.23 -18.80
CA LEU A 248 2.87 6.30 -19.69
C LEU A 248 1.69 5.85 -20.57
N SER A 249 0.46 6.21 -20.20
CA SER A 249 -0.74 5.79 -20.93
C SER A 249 -1.11 6.72 -22.09
N LEU A 250 -0.81 8.01 -21.98
CA LEU A 250 -0.97 9.02 -23.04
C LEU A 250 0.37 9.67 -23.40
N LYS A 251 0.37 10.76 -24.18
CA LYS A 251 1.64 11.32 -24.70
C LYS A 251 2.56 11.89 -23.62
N GLY A 252 2.06 12.56 -22.59
CA GLY A 252 2.89 13.20 -21.56
C GLY A 252 3.81 14.31 -22.11
N GLN A 253 3.39 15.00 -23.17
CA GLN A 253 4.14 16.12 -23.75
C GLN A 253 4.10 17.32 -22.81
N VAL A 254 5.24 17.96 -22.54
CA VAL A 254 5.32 19.10 -21.64
C VAL A 254 5.10 20.39 -22.40
N GLU A 255 4.12 21.19 -21.98
CA GLU A 255 3.83 22.50 -22.57
C GLU A 255 3.82 23.58 -21.49
N TYR A 256 4.80 24.48 -21.57
CA TYR A 256 4.88 25.66 -20.71
C TYR A 256 5.02 26.91 -21.56
N LYS A 257 4.11 27.86 -21.36
CA LYS A 257 4.16 29.20 -21.94
C LYS A 257 3.49 30.17 -20.98
N VAL A 258 4.22 31.19 -20.55
CA VAL A 258 3.70 32.30 -19.75
C VAL A 258 4.12 33.59 -20.44
N SER A 259 3.18 34.51 -20.60
CA SER A 259 3.43 35.85 -21.11
C SER A 259 2.98 36.85 -20.05
N ASP A 260 3.92 37.62 -19.51
CA ASP A 260 3.61 38.69 -18.56
C ASP A 260 4.47 39.92 -18.86
N GLU A 261 3.85 41.09 -18.87
CA GLU A 261 4.49 42.41 -19.02
C GLU A 261 5.63 42.51 -20.07
N GLY A 262 5.49 41.83 -21.22
CA GLY A 262 6.47 41.87 -22.31
C GLY A 262 7.60 40.83 -22.24
N MET A 263 7.64 40.00 -21.18
CA MET A 263 8.47 38.80 -21.13
C MET A 263 7.63 37.57 -21.51
N THR A 264 8.14 36.76 -22.43
CA THR A 264 7.54 35.48 -22.82
C THR A 264 8.53 34.37 -22.50
N GLU A 265 8.23 33.61 -21.46
CA GLU A 265 8.98 32.41 -21.13
C GLU A 265 8.24 31.19 -21.68
N SER A 266 8.97 30.29 -22.35
CA SER A 266 8.39 29.07 -22.90
C SER A 266 9.38 27.92 -22.89
N TYR A 267 8.87 26.71 -22.68
CA TYR A 267 9.64 25.48 -22.81
C TYR A 267 9.19 24.72 -24.06
N ASP A 268 10.13 24.41 -24.95
CA ASP A 268 9.87 23.66 -26.17
C ASP A 268 10.21 22.17 -26.02
N ASP A 269 9.17 21.35 -25.93
CA ASP A 269 9.24 19.88 -25.88
C ASP A 269 8.78 19.23 -27.20
N SER A 270 8.76 19.99 -28.31
CA SER A 270 8.24 19.52 -29.60
C SER A 270 9.00 18.33 -30.20
N ASN A 271 10.26 18.14 -29.82
CA ASN A 271 11.09 17.02 -30.27
C ASN A 271 10.80 15.70 -29.55
N TYR A 272 10.04 15.73 -28.45
CA TYR A 272 9.70 14.53 -27.69
C TYR A 272 8.70 13.66 -28.46
N LYS A 273 9.10 12.41 -28.75
CA LYS A 273 8.27 11.42 -29.45
C LYS A 273 7.76 10.37 -28.46
N ALA A 274 6.54 10.57 -27.98
CA ALA A 274 5.90 9.66 -27.05
C ALA A 274 5.59 8.28 -27.68
N LYS A 275 5.65 7.24 -26.85
CA LYS A 275 5.12 5.89 -27.14
C LYS A 275 4.04 5.56 -26.11
N PRO A 276 2.82 6.13 -26.26
CA PRO A 276 1.75 5.94 -25.29
C PRO A 276 1.25 4.49 -25.28
N GLY A 277 0.75 4.07 -24.12
CA GLY A 277 0.25 2.73 -23.88
C GLY A 277 1.07 2.04 -22.80
N TYR A 278 0.39 1.42 -21.83
CA TYR A 278 1.06 0.71 -20.75
C TYR A 278 1.98 -0.39 -21.31
N ASP A 279 3.25 -0.36 -20.92
CA ASP A 279 4.16 -1.49 -21.10
C ASP A 279 4.01 -2.39 -19.87
N MET A 280 3.14 -3.40 -20.00
CA MET A 280 2.78 -4.27 -18.88
C MET A 280 3.96 -5.08 -18.34
N GLN A 281 5.00 -5.34 -19.14
CA GLN A 281 6.21 -6.02 -18.68
C GLN A 281 7.08 -5.09 -17.83
N LYS A 282 7.31 -3.86 -18.30
CA LYS A 282 8.02 -2.84 -17.50
C LYS A 282 7.28 -2.49 -16.23
N LEU A 283 5.94 -2.36 -16.29
CA LEU A 283 5.10 -2.13 -15.13
C LEU A 283 5.25 -3.26 -14.11
N ALA A 284 5.16 -4.52 -14.55
CA ALA A 284 5.32 -5.67 -13.66
C ALA A 284 6.73 -5.73 -13.05
N ALA A 285 7.77 -5.48 -13.84
CA ALA A 285 9.15 -5.43 -13.37
C ALA A 285 9.35 -4.33 -12.32
N SER A 286 8.92 -3.10 -12.63
CA SER A 286 8.98 -1.96 -11.71
C SER A 286 8.20 -2.23 -10.42
N TYR A 287 7.01 -2.83 -10.53
CA TYR A 287 6.19 -3.16 -9.37
C TYR A 287 6.93 -4.15 -8.45
N ILE A 288 7.55 -5.19 -8.99
CA ILE A 288 8.33 -6.15 -8.20
C ILE A 288 9.53 -5.50 -7.54
N GLU A 289 10.28 -4.66 -8.25
CA GLU A 289 11.40 -3.93 -7.67
C GLU A 289 10.93 -3.06 -6.49
N LYS A 290 9.76 -2.41 -6.62
CA LYS A 290 9.15 -1.68 -5.50
C LYS A 290 8.71 -2.62 -4.37
N MET A 291 8.13 -3.78 -4.67
CA MET A 291 7.73 -4.75 -3.64
C MET A 291 8.94 -5.29 -2.89
N LYS A 292 10.07 -5.52 -3.57
CA LYS A 292 11.35 -5.90 -2.96
C LYS A 292 11.92 -4.75 -2.12
N LYS A 293 12.01 -3.54 -2.69
CA LYS A 293 12.52 -2.33 -2.02
C LYS A 293 11.80 -2.06 -0.70
N TYR A 294 10.47 -2.15 -0.72
CA TYR A 294 9.64 -1.83 0.45
C TYR A 294 9.28 -3.02 1.33
N ASP A 295 9.74 -4.22 0.99
CA ASP A 295 9.30 -5.46 1.63
C ASP A 295 7.76 -5.52 1.71
N ALA A 296 7.10 -5.34 0.57
CA ALA A 296 5.65 -5.21 0.47
C ALA A 296 4.93 -6.41 -0.10
N ALA A 297 5.65 -7.48 -0.39
CA ALA A 297 5.08 -8.77 -0.78
C ALA A 297 5.93 -9.94 -0.25
N VAL A 298 5.26 -11.06 0.02
CA VAL A 298 5.93 -12.34 0.31
C VAL A 298 6.25 -13.02 -1.01
N LEU A 299 7.46 -12.79 -1.52
CA LEU A 299 7.93 -13.36 -2.79
C LEU A 299 8.48 -14.78 -2.63
N HIS A 300 9.06 -15.05 -1.46
CA HIS A 300 9.63 -16.34 -1.08
C HIS A 300 9.17 -16.70 0.34
N ILE A 301 9.04 -17.99 0.64
CA ILE A 301 8.84 -18.51 1.99
C ILE A 301 10.00 -19.48 2.28
N ASN A 302 10.79 -19.16 3.29
CA ASN A 302 11.95 -19.95 3.72
C ASN A 302 12.22 -19.73 5.21
N GLN A 303 13.23 -20.42 5.75
CA GLN A 303 13.58 -20.31 7.17
C GLN A 303 13.97 -18.89 7.58
N GLN A 304 14.55 -18.10 6.67
CA GLN A 304 15.05 -16.76 6.98
C GLN A 304 13.92 -15.74 7.15
N ASN A 305 12.73 -15.98 6.59
CA ASN A 305 11.63 -15.02 6.62
C ASN A 305 10.30 -15.57 7.14
N ILE A 306 10.29 -16.79 7.68
CA ILE A 306 9.05 -17.44 8.11
C ILE A 306 8.33 -16.67 9.23
N ASP A 307 9.07 -16.02 10.13
CA ASP A 307 8.47 -15.21 11.19
C ASP A 307 7.69 -14.02 10.62
N ASP A 308 8.25 -13.32 9.63
CA ASP A 308 7.58 -12.22 8.94
C ASP A 308 6.33 -12.72 8.19
N VAL A 309 6.41 -13.92 7.60
CA VAL A 309 5.26 -14.58 6.98
C VAL A 309 4.18 -14.83 8.03
N TYR A 310 4.51 -15.35 9.21
CA TYR A 310 3.54 -15.56 10.29
C TYR A 310 2.92 -14.25 10.79
N GLN A 311 3.69 -13.17 10.90
CA GLN A 311 3.14 -11.86 11.27
C GLN A 311 2.14 -11.35 10.22
N ARG A 312 2.43 -11.54 8.92
CA ARG A 312 1.49 -11.20 7.84
C ARG A 312 0.24 -12.09 7.87
N VAL A 313 0.39 -13.39 8.14
CA VAL A 313 -0.77 -14.29 8.32
C VAL A 313 -1.65 -13.77 9.45
N LEU A 314 -1.05 -13.45 10.60
CA LEU A 314 -1.75 -12.95 11.77
C LEU A 314 -2.47 -11.62 11.49
N GLN A 315 -1.84 -10.72 10.73
CA GLN A 315 -2.46 -9.49 10.23
C GLN A 315 -3.72 -9.79 9.40
N GLY A 316 -3.63 -10.72 8.45
CA GLY A 316 -4.76 -11.18 7.63
C GLY A 316 -5.91 -11.74 8.47
N ILE A 317 -5.58 -12.61 9.42
CA ILE A 317 -6.55 -13.23 10.34
C ILE A 317 -7.25 -12.17 11.20
N LYS A 318 -6.50 -11.23 11.80
CA LYS A 318 -7.04 -10.17 12.64
C LYS A 318 -7.97 -9.24 11.85
N ALA A 319 -7.57 -8.87 10.63
CA ALA A 319 -8.40 -8.06 9.75
C ALA A 319 -9.71 -8.78 9.37
N TYR A 320 -9.67 -10.09 9.10
CA TYR A 320 -10.87 -10.88 8.86
C TYR A 320 -11.80 -10.89 10.09
N ILE A 321 -11.25 -11.05 11.31
CA ILE A 321 -12.05 -11.06 12.54
C ILE A 321 -12.73 -9.70 12.77
N ILE A 322 -12.02 -8.60 12.50
CA ILE A 322 -12.58 -7.24 12.60
C ILE A 322 -13.72 -7.07 11.58
N ASP A 323 -13.47 -7.42 10.31
CA ASP A 323 -14.48 -7.30 9.25
C ASP A 323 -15.72 -8.16 9.52
N TYR A 324 -15.52 -9.37 10.06
CA TYR A 324 -16.59 -10.28 10.42
C TYR A 324 -17.56 -9.67 11.45
N LYS A 325 -17.06 -8.86 12.40
CA LYS A 325 -17.90 -8.20 13.42
C LYS A 325 -18.90 -7.23 12.79
N SER A 326 -18.54 -6.58 11.69
CA SER A 326 -19.42 -5.64 10.98
C SER A 326 -20.20 -6.26 9.82
N HIS A 327 -19.81 -7.46 9.34
CA HIS A 327 -20.34 -8.02 8.09
C HIS A 327 -20.74 -9.51 8.15
N SER A 328 -21.17 -10.02 9.32
CA SER A 328 -21.70 -11.38 9.42
C SER A 328 -22.97 -11.60 8.58
N GLY A 329 -23.20 -12.83 8.11
CA GLY A 329 -24.39 -13.20 7.31
C GLY A 329 -24.09 -13.48 5.83
N LEU A 330 -25.13 -13.37 4.99
CA LEU A 330 -25.01 -13.59 3.55
C LEU A 330 -24.36 -12.37 2.88
N GLN A 331 -23.25 -12.59 2.18
CA GLN A 331 -22.60 -11.59 1.37
C GLN A 331 -22.61 -12.02 -0.10
N LEU A 332 -22.85 -11.07 -1.00
CA LEU A 332 -22.99 -11.34 -2.43
C LEU A 332 -21.70 -11.06 -3.23
N VAL A 333 -20.75 -10.32 -2.65
CA VAL A 333 -19.56 -9.83 -3.35
C VAL A 333 -18.31 -10.05 -2.49
N HIS A 334 -17.26 -10.60 -3.09
CA HIS A 334 -15.93 -10.76 -2.48
C HIS A 334 -14.85 -10.37 -3.48
N ASN A 335 -13.86 -9.61 -3.03
CA ASN A 335 -12.69 -9.21 -3.84
C ASN A 335 -13.04 -8.61 -5.22
N GLY A 336 -14.17 -7.93 -5.33
CA GLY A 336 -14.56 -7.27 -6.57
C GLY A 336 -15.42 -8.13 -7.49
N PHE A 337 -15.76 -9.34 -7.07
CA PHE A 337 -16.53 -10.29 -7.86
C PHE A 337 -17.81 -10.68 -7.15
N PHE A 338 -18.87 -10.91 -7.93
CA PHE A 338 -20.08 -11.54 -7.43
C PHE A 338 -19.76 -12.99 -7.03
N SER A 339 -19.79 -13.26 -5.73
CA SER A 339 -19.47 -14.56 -5.12
C SER A 339 -20.34 -14.67 -3.89
N ILE A 340 -21.42 -15.44 -3.96
CA ILE A 340 -22.31 -15.55 -2.79
C ILE A 340 -21.60 -16.42 -1.73
N ARG A 341 -21.43 -15.87 -0.53
CA ARG A 341 -20.83 -16.58 0.61
C ARG A 341 -21.58 -16.28 1.90
N TYR A 342 -21.73 -17.29 2.74
CA TYR A 342 -22.26 -17.11 4.08
C TYR A 342 -21.12 -17.00 5.10
N HIS A 343 -21.13 -15.93 5.89
CA HIS A 343 -20.19 -15.66 6.97
C HIS A 343 -20.88 -15.93 8.30
N GLY A 344 -20.81 -17.19 8.75
CA GLY A 344 -21.36 -17.65 10.02
C GLY A 344 -20.31 -17.91 11.09
N LYS A 345 -20.78 -18.34 12.27
CA LYS A 345 -19.96 -18.60 13.48
C LYS A 345 -18.74 -19.50 13.21
N LEU A 346 -18.88 -20.50 12.34
CA LEU A 346 -17.78 -21.39 11.96
C LEU A 346 -16.59 -20.63 11.35
N GLY A 347 -16.84 -19.60 10.53
CA GLY A 347 -15.78 -18.79 9.94
C GLY A 347 -15.00 -17.99 11.00
N GLN A 348 -15.72 -17.45 12.00
CA GLN A 348 -15.11 -16.73 13.11
C GLN A 348 -14.30 -17.66 14.03
N GLN A 349 -14.87 -18.82 14.40
CA GLN A 349 -14.20 -19.83 15.20
C GLN A 349 -12.93 -20.34 14.52
N ARG A 350 -13.00 -20.60 13.21
CA ARG A 350 -11.82 -20.95 12.40
C ARG A 350 -10.74 -19.88 12.49
N ALA A 351 -11.08 -18.61 12.32
CA ALA A 351 -10.11 -17.52 12.38
C ALA A 351 -9.49 -17.38 13.78
N GLN A 352 -10.28 -17.49 14.85
CA GLN A 352 -9.81 -17.46 16.23
C GLN A 352 -8.87 -18.63 16.54
N PHE A 353 -9.18 -19.82 16.06
CA PHE A 353 -8.32 -20.99 16.21
C PHE A 353 -6.94 -20.78 15.55
N TYR A 354 -6.90 -20.33 14.29
CA TYR A 354 -5.62 -20.02 13.65
C TYR A 354 -4.90 -18.86 14.33
N GLN A 355 -5.61 -17.82 14.79
CA GLN A 355 -5.01 -16.73 15.56
C GLN A 355 -4.26 -17.28 16.79
N GLN A 356 -4.90 -18.15 17.57
CA GLN A 356 -4.29 -18.77 18.76
C GLN A 356 -3.02 -19.56 18.41
N ILE A 357 -3.01 -20.31 17.30
CA ILE A 357 -1.83 -21.04 16.84
C ILE A 357 -0.66 -20.08 16.56
N PHE A 358 -0.90 -18.99 15.81
CA PHE A 358 0.18 -18.09 15.42
C PHE A 358 0.65 -17.19 16.57
N GLU A 359 -0.23 -16.83 17.50
CA GLU A 359 0.11 -16.04 18.71
C GLU A 359 0.78 -16.87 19.80
N SER A 360 0.59 -18.19 19.83
CA SER A 360 1.18 -19.05 20.86
C SER A 360 2.70 -19.18 20.68
N GLU A 361 3.45 -18.85 21.74
CA GLU A 361 4.90 -19.09 21.82
C GLU A 361 5.25 -20.57 22.01
N LYS A 362 4.26 -21.39 22.42
CA LYS A 362 4.46 -22.82 22.71
C LYS A 362 4.31 -23.71 21.48
N VAL A 363 3.60 -23.24 20.46
CA VAL A 363 3.43 -24.00 19.22
C VAL A 363 4.73 -23.91 18.41
N SER A 364 5.28 -25.07 18.05
CA SER A 364 6.52 -25.16 17.30
C SER A 364 6.41 -24.49 15.91
N GLU A 365 7.53 -24.02 15.35
CA GLU A 365 7.55 -23.47 13.99
C GLU A 365 7.01 -24.47 12.95
N LYS A 366 7.39 -25.75 13.08
CA LYS A 366 6.91 -26.82 12.21
C LYS A 366 5.38 -26.90 12.22
N ASP A 367 4.77 -26.80 13.41
CA ASP A 367 3.32 -26.86 13.57
C ASP A 367 2.63 -25.59 13.06
N LYS A 368 3.24 -24.41 13.22
CA LYS A 368 2.75 -23.15 12.61
C LYS A 368 2.79 -23.22 11.09
N ALA A 369 3.88 -23.75 10.50
CA ALA A 369 3.99 -23.94 9.06
C ALA A 369 2.95 -24.94 8.55
N THR A 370 2.76 -26.04 9.27
CA THR A 370 1.73 -27.05 8.97
C THR A 370 0.32 -26.46 9.06
N ALA A 371 0.06 -25.63 10.08
CA ALA A 371 -1.21 -24.94 10.26
C ALA A 371 -1.48 -23.94 9.12
N LEU A 372 -0.47 -23.16 8.71
CA LEU A 372 -0.58 -22.28 7.55
C LEU A 372 -0.88 -23.08 6.29
N HIS A 373 -0.20 -24.21 6.08
CA HIS A 373 -0.44 -25.06 4.92
C HIS A 373 -1.88 -25.59 4.91
N ALA A 374 -2.37 -26.07 6.06
CA ALA A 374 -3.78 -26.47 6.23
C ALA A 374 -4.76 -25.32 5.96
N LEU A 375 -4.48 -24.12 6.46
CA LEU A 375 -5.32 -22.94 6.22
C LEU A 375 -5.44 -22.62 4.73
N LEU A 376 -4.34 -22.68 3.98
CA LEU A 376 -4.32 -22.30 2.57
C LEU A 376 -4.86 -23.39 1.63
N THR A 377 -4.69 -24.66 1.97
CA THR A 377 -5.01 -25.80 1.09
C THR A 377 -6.33 -26.52 1.41
N SER A 378 -6.90 -26.34 2.60
CA SER A 378 -8.17 -26.97 2.99
C SER A 378 -9.28 -26.66 1.96
N LYS A 379 -9.93 -27.71 1.44
CA LYS A 379 -11.03 -27.59 0.49
C LYS A 379 -12.36 -27.19 1.14
N ALA A 380 -12.51 -27.45 2.45
CA ALA A 380 -13.77 -27.24 3.16
C ALA A 380 -13.90 -25.80 3.67
N GLY A 381 -14.63 -24.96 2.94
CA GLY A 381 -14.96 -23.59 3.35
C GLY A 381 -13.75 -22.65 3.55
N GLY A 382 -13.95 -21.54 4.26
CA GLY A 382 -12.86 -20.65 4.70
C GLY A 382 -12.23 -19.82 3.59
N GLN A 383 -12.83 -19.76 2.40
CA GLN A 383 -12.31 -18.99 1.28
C GLN A 383 -12.09 -17.52 1.64
N SER A 384 -13.02 -16.91 2.38
CA SER A 384 -12.89 -15.50 2.80
C SER A 384 -11.68 -15.30 3.72
N LEU A 385 -11.47 -16.16 4.72
CA LEU A 385 -10.29 -16.09 5.58
C LEU A 385 -8.99 -16.26 4.78
N ARG A 386 -8.95 -17.22 3.85
CA ARG A 386 -7.82 -17.41 2.93
C ARG A 386 -7.56 -16.17 2.08
N ASP A 387 -8.60 -15.53 1.56
CA ASP A 387 -8.47 -14.32 0.75
C ASP A 387 -7.87 -13.16 1.57
N TYR A 388 -8.16 -13.06 2.87
CA TYR A 388 -7.53 -12.08 3.76
C TYR A 388 -6.04 -12.39 4.01
N VAL A 389 -5.68 -13.66 4.18
CA VAL A 389 -4.28 -14.10 4.35
C VAL A 389 -3.48 -13.92 3.05
N TYR A 390 -4.02 -14.30 1.90
CA TYR A 390 -3.34 -14.05 0.62
C TYR A 390 -3.13 -12.56 0.35
N ARG A 391 -4.07 -11.71 0.78
CA ARG A 391 -3.93 -10.25 0.66
C ARG A 391 -2.78 -9.70 1.52
N SER A 392 -2.55 -10.24 2.72
CA SER A 392 -1.41 -9.83 3.54
C SER A 392 -0.06 -10.27 2.98
N PHE A 393 -0.06 -11.27 2.10
CA PHE A 393 1.12 -11.64 1.31
C PHE A 393 1.34 -10.74 0.11
N ASN A 394 0.31 -10.01 -0.34
CA ASN A 394 0.33 -9.20 -1.55
C ASN A 394 0.87 -9.98 -2.77
N GLN A 395 0.41 -11.22 -2.93
CA GLN A 395 0.79 -12.09 -4.04
C GLN A 395 -0.44 -12.90 -4.49
N ALA A 396 -0.76 -12.83 -5.79
CA ALA A 396 -1.91 -13.51 -6.37
C ALA A 396 -1.60 -14.96 -6.78
N ASN A 397 -0.32 -15.31 -6.92
CA ASN A 397 0.12 -16.67 -7.30
C ASN A 397 0.02 -17.65 -6.12
N ARG A 398 -1.20 -18.18 -5.90
CA ARG A 398 -1.52 -19.10 -4.80
C ARG A 398 -0.73 -20.40 -4.86
N ASP A 399 -0.55 -20.95 -6.06
CA ASP A 399 0.12 -22.25 -6.24
C ASP A 399 1.59 -22.18 -5.85
N VAL A 400 2.28 -21.09 -6.23
CA VAL A 400 3.68 -20.85 -5.81
C VAL A 400 3.80 -20.69 -4.29
N VAL A 401 2.87 -19.97 -3.65
CA VAL A 401 2.86 -19.83 -2.19
C VAL A 401 2.67 -21.19 -1.50
N ILE A 402 1.72 -22.00 -1.98
CA ILE A 402 1.46 -23.34 -1.45
C ILE A 402 2.68 -24.25 -1.63
N GLU A 403 3.31 -24.21 -2.80
CA GLU A 403 4.51 -25.01 -3.10
C GLU A 403 5.70 -24.63 -2.22
N GLN A 404 6.00 -23.33 -2.10
CA GLN A 404 7.08 -22.84 -1.24
C GLN A 404 6.84 -23.24 0.22
N LEU A 405 5.60 -23.12 0.70
CA LEU A 405 5.23 -23.53 2.05
C LEU A 405 5.32 -25.05 2.25
N ALA A 406 4.90 -25.86 1.27
CA ALA A 406 5.04 -27.31 1.33
C ALA A 406 6.51 -27.73 1.42
N ASN A 407 7.40 -27.06 0.65
CA ASN A 407 8.83 -27.29 0.71
C ASN A 407 9.42 -26.88 2.08
N HIS A 408 8.95 -25.78 2.65
CA HIS A 408 9.36 -25.36 3.99
C HIS A 408 8.87 -26.31 5.09
N VAL A 409 7.65 -26.84 5.01
CA VAL A 409 7.19 -27.87 5.98
C VAL A 409 8.05 -29.13 5.88
N ARG A 410 8.42 -29.55 4.67
CA ARG A 410 9.31 -30.71 4.44
C ARG A 410 10.73 -30.48 4.95
N SER A 411 11.21 -29.23 5.07
CA SER A 411 12.54 -28.97 5.65
C SER A 411 12.61 -29.29 7.15
N TYR A 412 11.47 -29.39 7.84
CA TYR A 412 11.40 -29.87 9.23
C TYR A 412 11.28 -31.41 9.35
N GLY A 413 11.50 -32.16 8.27
CA GLY A 413 11.48 -33.62 8.22
C GLY A 413 10.25 -34.22 7.54
N GLN A 414 9.88 -35.45 7.90
CA GLN A 414 8.74 -36.13 7.29
C GLN A 414 7.42 -35.37 7.51
N TRP A 415 6.61 -35.32 6.45
CA TRP A 415 5.28 -34.71 6.44
C TRP A 415 4.37 -35.38 7.47
N ASP A 416 3.91 -34.62 8.47
CA ASP A 416 2.99 -35.10 9.49
C ASP A 416 1.54 -34.93 9.02
N ALA A 417 1.09 -35.89 8.20
CA ALA A 417 -0.27 -35.93 7.69
C ALA A 417 -1.31 -35.97 8.82
N ALA A 418 -0.98 -36.56 9.98
CA ALA A 418 -1.92 -36.67 11.09
C ALA A 418 -2.15 -35.31 11.76
N THR A 419 -1.10 -34.50 11.94
CA THR A 419 -1.22 -33.14 12.47
C THR A 419 -1.95 -32.23 11.50
N TYR A 420 -1.61 -32.29 10.21
CA TYR A 420 -2.34 -31.55 9.16
C TYR A 420 -3.84 -31.86 9.21
N THR A 421 -4.23 -33.14 9.20
CA THR A 421 -5.63 -33.55 9.19
C THR A 421 -6.36 -33.09 10.46
N ARG A 422 -5.74 -33.22 11.64
CA ARG A 422 -6.34 -32.73 12.91
C ARG A 422 -6.61 -31.23 12.88
N ILE A 423 -5.65 -30.44 12.39
CA ILE A 423 -5.80 -28.98 12.26
C ILE A 423 -6.94 -28.66 11.29
N ALA A 424 -6.93 -29.28 10.10
CA ALA A 424 -7.95 -29.07 9.09
C ALA A 424 -9.36 -29.46 9.58
N ASP A 425 -9.51 -30.64 10.17
CA ASP A 425 -10.79 -31.16 10.65
C ASP A 425 -11.38 -30.27 11.75
N PHE A 426 -10.56 -29.83 12.71
CA PHE A 426 -11.02 -28.93 13.77
C PHE A 426 -11.40 -27.56 13.19
N ALA A 427 -10.55 -26.98 12.34
CA ALA A 427 -10.82 -25.71 11.66
C ALA A 427 -12.10 -25.75 10.79
N ASN A 428 -12.52 -26.93 10.34
CA ASN A 428 -13.70 -27.15 9.51
C ASN A 428 -14.94 -27.60 10.31
N GLY A 429 -14.83 -27.74 11.63
CA GLY A 429 -15.92 -28.20 12.48
C GLY A 429 -16.27 -29.69 12.31
N ILE A 430 -15.37 -30.48 11.72
CA ILE A 430 -15.54 -31.94 11.55
C ILE A 430 -15.27 -32.65 12.88
N THR A 431 -14.37 -32.11 13.71
CA THR A 431 -14.11 -32.60 15.06
C THR A 431 -14.19 -31.47 16.09
N THR A 432 -14.63 -31.81 17.30
CA THR A 432 -14.61 -30.90 18.47
C THR A 432 -13.32 -31.02 19.29
N ASN A 433 -12.44 -31.98 18.96
CA ASN A 433 -11.17 -32.17 19.64
C ASN A 433 -10.19 -31.08 19.23
N ASN A 434 -10.00 -30.07 20.09
CA ASN A 434 -9.07 -28.98 19.83
C ASN A 434 -7.62 -29.48 19.78
N PRO A 435 -6.93 -29.40 18.63
CA PRO A 435 -5.56 -29.87 18.51
C PRO A 435 -4.56 -28.93 19.24
N LEU A 436 -4.94 -27.70 19.56
CA LEU A 436 -4.05 -26.70 20.16
C LEU A 436 -3.35 -27.21 21.43
N GLU A 437 -4.07 -27.90 22.33
CA GLU A 437 -3.48 -28.46 23.56
C GLU A 437 -2.36 -29.48 23.28
N ARG A 438 -2.43 -30.18 22.15
CA ARG A 438 -1.37 -31.11 21.74
C ARG A 438 -0.21 -30.36 21.09
N LEU A 439 -0.52 -29.35 20.27
CA LEU A 439 0.47 -28.51 19.58
C LEU A 439 1.32 -27.68 20.55
N GLU A 440 0.73 -27.24 21.67
CA GLU A 440 1.45 -26.52 22.73
C GLU A 440 2.30 -27.44 23.62
N GLY A 441 2.29 -28.75 23.35
CA GLY A 441 2.78 -29.78 24.24
C GLY A 441 1.84 -29.91 25.43
N ARG A 442 1.14 -31.04 25.57
CA ARG A 442 0.30 -31.31 26.74
C ARG A 442 1.11 -30.95 27.99
N LYS A 443 0.57 -30.07 28.86
CA LYS A 443 0.94 -30.11 30.28
C LYS A 443 0.79 -31.58 30.66
N GLN A 444 1.88 -32.26 30.99
CA GLN A 444 1.78 -33.56 31.61
C GLN A 444 0.78 -33.37 32.74
N ALA A 445 -0.36 -34.07 32.68
CA ALA A 445 -1.30 -34.08 33.77
C ALA A 445 -0.45 -34.45 34.99
N GLN A 446 -0.38 -33.58 36.00
CA GLN A 446 0.21 -33.97 37.26
C GLN A 446 -0.50 -35.26 37.67
N PRO A 447 0.22 -36.34 37.97
CA PRO A 447 -0.40 -37.59 38.36
C PRO A 447 -1.35 -37.27 39.51
N SER A 448 -2.61 -37.67 39.36
CA SER A 448 -3.58 -37.61 40.45
C SER A 448 -2.93 -38.26 41.67
N PRO A 449 -2.89 -37.59 42.84
CA PRO A 449 -2.49 -38.27 44.06
C PRO A 449 -3.51 -39.40 44.28
N LEU A 450 -2.99 -40.63 44.24
CA LEU A 450 -3.73 -41.84 44.60
C LEU A 450 -4.12 -41.82 46.07
#